data_AF-A0A101QMD1-F1
#
_entry.id   AF-A0A101QMD1-F1
#
_cell.length_a   1.000
_cell.length_b   1.000
_cell.length_c   1.000
_cell.angle_alpha   90.00
_cell.angle_beta   90.00
_cell.angle_gamma   90.00
#
_symmetry.space_group_name_H-M   'P 1'
#
loop_
_entity.id
_entity.type
_entity.pdbx_description
1 polymer ?
#
loop_
_entity_poly.entity_id
_entity_poly.type
_entity_poly.pdbx_seq_one_letter_code
_entity_poly.pdbx_strand_id
1 'polypeptide(L)'
;MRHREGCKGPHLNPGETAIPAGDVRKGDIVLAATIELNGHTDRLDHATPYTADPRPDDPGCGCAGHRSLTAEDRAKPLVVLYDGPIWDGACDVVPADALVIIRERAEERPAPSREQSGMDVLRDLLRL
;
A
#
# COMPACT_ATOMS: atom_id res chain seq x y z
N MET A 1 -5.95 -2.30 -28.49
CA MET A 1 -6.30 -2.49 -27.06
C MET A 1 -6.33 -1.10 -26.44
N ARG A 2 -7.50 -0.61 -26.02
CA ARG A 2 -7.67 0.79 -25.61
C ARG A 2 -7.23 0.94 -24.15
N HIS A 3 -6.27 1.82 -23.89
CA HIS A 3 -6.00 2.37 -22.57
C HIS A 3 -7.31 2.92 -21.99
N ARG A 4 -7.73 2.45 -20.81
CA ARG A 4 -8.80 3.08 -20.04
C ARG A 4 -8.21 4.33 -19.38
N GLU A 5 -8.19 5.44 -20.12
CA GLU A 5 -8.03 6.76 -19.54
C GLU A 5 -9.31 7.08 -18.74
N GLY A 6 -9.23 7.19 -17.41
CA GLY A 6 -10.37 7.70 -16.64
C GLY A 6 -10.39 7.41 -15.13
N CYS A 7 -9.83 6.30 -14.65
CA CYS A 7 -9.76 6.04 -13.21
C CYS A 7 -8.51 6.74 -12.66
N LYS A 8 -8.69 7.94 -12.08
CA LYS A 8 -7.64 8.54 -11.24
C LYS A 8 -7.47 7.61 -10.04
N GLY A 9 -6.32 6.96 -9.92
CA GLY A 9 -5.95 6.19 -8.73
C GLY A 9 -5.92 7.07 -7.48
N PRO A 10 -5.75 6.46 -6.28
CA PRO A 10 -5.77 7.21 -5.04
C PRO A 10 -4.67 8.28 -5.03
N HIS A 11 -4.93 9.41 -4.36
CA HIS A 11 -3.89 10.40 -4.11
C HIS A 11 -2.82 9.81 -3.18
N LEU A 12 -1.55 9.91 -3.59
CA LEU A 12 -0.39 9.42 -2.84
C LEU A 12 0.48 10.61 -2.39
N ASN A 13 0.91 10.57 -1.14
CA ASN A 13 1.95 11.46 -0.62
C ASN A 13 3.34 10.92 -0.98
N PRO A 14 4.40 11.76 -0.92
CA PRO A 14 5.77 11.29 -1.11
C PRO A 14 6.13 10.17 -0.12
N GLY A 15 6.74 9.10 -0.62
CA GLY A 15 7.12 7.94 0.20
C GLY A 15 6.00 6.93 0.42
N GLU A 16 4.91 7.03 -0.34
CA GLU A 16 3.78 6.09 -0.31
C GLU A 16 3.57 5.43 -1.67
N THR A 17 3.09 4.19 -1.65
CA THR A 17 2.72 3.46 -2.86
C THR A 17 1.40 2.73 -2.65
N ALA A 18 0.56 2.71 -3.69
CA ALA A 18 -0.64 1.89 -3.73
C ALA A 18 -0.33 0.56 -4.40
N ILE A 19 -0.59 -0.54 -3.70
CA ILE A 19 -0.38 -1.91 -4.21
C ILE A 19 -1.64 -2.75 -3.95
N PRO A 20 -1.87 -3.82 -4.73
CA PRO A 20 -2.88 -4.81 -4.40
C PRO A 20 -2.65 -5.39 -3.00
N ALA A 21 -3.72 -5.61 -2.24
CA ALA A 21 -3.63 -6.18 -0.89
C ALA A 21 -2.94 -7.56 -0.88
N GLY A 22 -3.10 -8.35 -1.94
CA GLY A 22 -2.43 -9.63 -2.11
C GLY A 22 -0.90 -9.53 -2.28
N ASP A 23 -0.37 -8.36 -2.62
CA ASP A 23 1.07 -8.10 -2.77
C ASP A 23 1.71 -7.51 -1.50
N VAL A 24 0.91 -7.25 -0.46
CA VAL A 24 1.39 -6.82 0.85
C VAL A 24 2.21 -7.94 1.47
N ARG A 25 3.35 -7.58 2.04
CA ARG A 25 4.30 -8.48 2.67
C ARG A 25 4.32 -8.25 4.17
N LYS A 26 4.68 -9.29 4.92
CA LYS A 26 4.98 -9.16 6.34
C LYS A 26 6.03 -8.07 6.55
N GLY A 27 5.77 -7.13 7.45
CA GLY A 27 6.66 -6.01 7.74
C GLY A 27 6.36 -4.73 6.96
N ASP A 28 5.50 -4.76 5.94
CA ASP A 28 5.03 -3.52 5.29
C ASP A 28 4.27 -2.66 6.30
N ILE A 29 4.39 -1.33 6.16
CA ILE A 29 3.62 -0.39 6.97
C ILE A 29 2.41 0.07 6.18
N VAL A 30 1.22 -0.39 6.56
CA VAL A 30 -0.05 0.00 5.94
C VAL A 30 -0.49 1.34 6.52
N LEU A 31 -0.77 2.29 5.63
CA LEU A 31 -1.11 3.68 5.95
C LEU A 31 -2.60 3.95 5.76
N ALA A 32 -3.20 3.33 4.73
CA ALA A 32 -4.59 3.55 4.37
C ALA A 32 -5.15 2.40 3.53
N ALA A 33 -6.47 2.26 3.54
CA ALA A 33 -7.23 1.50 2.56
C ALA A 33 -7.68 2.40 1.41
N THR A 34 -8.10 1.80 0.29
CA THR A 34 -8.83 2.53 -0.76
C THR A 34 -10.30 2.18 -0.75
N ILE A 35 -11.13 3.14 -1.14
CA ILE A 35 -12.58 2.99 -1.26
C ILE A 35 -13.03 3.51 -2.62
N GLU A 36 -14.05 2.90 -3.20
CA GLU A 36 -14.70 3.42 -4.41
C GLU A 36 -15.89 4.29 -4.01
N LEU A 37 -15.80 5.59 -4.30
CA LEU A 37 -16.85 6.57 -4.03
C LEU A 37 -17.25 7.27 -5.33
N ASN A 38 -18.50 7.09 -5.77
CA ASN A 38 -19.05 7.73 -6.97
C ASN A 38 -18.23 7.52 -8.26
N GLY A 39 -17.61 6.35 -8.42
CA GLY A 39 -16.77 6.02 -9.59
C GLY A 39 -15.33 6.56 -9.52
N HIS A 40 -14.89 6.98 -8.33
CA HIS A 40 -13.52 7.39 -8.04
C HIS A 40 -12.94 6.57 -6.91
N THR A 41 -11.67 6.18 -7.05
CA THR A 41 -10.89 5.58 -5.96
C THR A 41 -10.42 6.70 -5.02
N ASP A 42 -10.93 6.70 -3.80
CA ASP A 42 -10.49 7.59 -2.72
C ASP A 42 -9.67 6.79 -1.68
N ARG A 43 -8.98 7.52 -0.82
CA ARG A 43 -8.18 6.98 0.27
C ARG A 43 -8.91 7.11 1.60
N LEU A 44 -8.83 6.07 2.43
CA LEU A 44 -9.26 6.10 3.81
C LEU A 44 -8.06 5.90 4.74
N ASP A 45 -7.56 7.00 5.30
CA ASP A 45 -6.42 7.00 6.23
C ASP A 45 -6.72 6.21 7.51
N HIS A 46 -5.77 5.36 7.92
CA HIS A 46 -5.79 4.77 9.24
C HIS A 46 -5.33 5.79 10.27
N ALA A 47 -6.12 5.98 11.34
CA ALA A 47 -5.72 6.80 12.49
C ALA A 47 -4.43 6.27 13.15
N THR A 48 -4.15 4.98 13.00
CA THR A 48 -2.91 4.35 13.44
C THR A 48 -2.39 3.44 12.34
N PRO A 49 -1.36 3.86 11.58
CA PRO A 49 -0.65 2.98 10.67
C PRO A 49 -0.12 1.75 11.39
N TYR A 50 -0.09 0.62 10.69
CA TYR A 50 0.26 -0.65 11.33
C TYR A 50 1.22 -1.48 10.46
N THR A 51 1.95 -2.37 11.12
CA THR A 51 2.82 -3.34 10.44
C THR A 51 2.00 -4.55 10.04
N ALA A 52 1.95 -4.84 8.75
CA ALA A 52 1.22 -5.98 8.22
C ALA A 52 1.86 -7.31 8.65
N ASP A 53 1.01 -8.30 8.91
CA ASP A 53 1.38 -9.70 9.02
C ASP A 53 0.39 -10.54 8.20
N PRO A 54 0.47 -10.48 6.85
CA PRO A 54 -0.57 -11.01 5.99
C PRO A 54 -0.72 -12.52 6.12
N ARG A 55 -1.97 -12.99 6.17
CA ARG A 55 -2.32 -14.41 6.18
C ARG A 55 -3.50 -14.70 5.24
N PRO A 56 -3.61 -15.96 4.77
CA PRO A 56 -4.81 -16.39 4.06
C PRO A 56 -6.07 -16.17 4.88
N ASP A 57 -7.18 -15.94 4.18
CA ASP A 57 -8.50 -15.83 4.78
C ASP A 57 -8.90 -17.07 5.60
N ASP A 58 -9.68 -16.85 6.66
CA ASP A 58 -10.40 -17.89 7.40
C ASP A 58 -11.91 -17.69 7.17
N PRO A 59 -12.53 -18.49 6.28
CA PRO A 59 -13.95 -18.35 5.94
C PRO A 59 -14.90 -18.54 7.13
N GLY A 60 -14.44 -19.18 8.21
CA GLY A 60 -15.22 -19.37 9.44
C GLY A 60 -15.20 -18.17 10.38
N CYS A 61 -14.38 -17.16 10.10
CA CYS A 61 -14.21 -16.00 10.96
C CYS A 61 -15.45 -15.08 10.93
N GLY A 62 -16.03 -14.85 12.12
CA GLY A 62 -17.17 -13.95 12.33
C GLY A 62 -16.79 -12.56 12.84
N CYS A 63 -15.52 -12.17 12.71
CA CYS A 63 -15.01 -10.87 13.20
C CYS A 63 -15.78 -9.70 12.56
N ALA A 64 -15.72 -8.50 13.16
CA ALA A 64 -16.39 -7.33 12.58
C ALA A 64 -15.94 -7.03 11.13
N GLY A 65 -14.65 -7.22 10.82
CA GLY A 65 -14.11 -7.08 9.47
C GLY A 65 -14.74 -8.02 8.44
N HIS A 66 -14.86 -9.32 8.73
CA HIS A 66 -15.60 -10.23 7.85
C HIS A 66 -17.06 -9.82 7.72
N ARG A 67 -17.71 -9.43 8.82
CA ARG A 67 -19.12 -9.01 8.78
C ARG A 67 -19.36 -7.74 7.97
N SER A 68 -18.35 -6.89 7.78
CA SER A 68 -18.44 -5.72 6.89
C SER A 68 -18.26 -6.04 5.41
N LEU A 69 -17.74 -7.22 5.04
CA LEU A 69 -17.58 -7.61 3.63
C LEU A 69 -18.94 -7.77 2.95
N THR A 70 -19.07 -7.14 1.77
CA THR A 70 -20.24 -7.32 0.91
C THR A 70 -20.24 -8.71 0.26
N ALA A 71 -21.37 -9.07 -0.37
CA ALA A 71 -21.43 -10.31 -1.15
C ALA A 71 -20.45 -10.30 -2.34
N GLU A 72 -20.16 -9.12 -2.90
CA GLU A 72 -19.19 -8.98 -3.99
C GLU A 72 -17.76 -9.22 -3.50
N ASP A 73 -17.40 -8.65 -2.35
CA ASP A 73 -16.06 -8.84 -1.76
C ASP A 73 -15.81 -10.32 -1.48
N ARG A 74 -16.81 -11.00 -0.93
CA ARG A 74 -16.75 -12.44 -0.61
C ARG A 74 -16.64 -13.35 -1.84
N ALA A 75 -16.93 -12.84 -3.04
CA ALA A 75 -16.74 -13.59 -4.28
C ALA A 75 -15.29 -13.52 -4.82
N LYS A 76 -14.45 -12.67 -4.22
CA LYS A 76 -13.05 -12.46 -4.59
C LYS A 76 -12.12 -13.22 -3.63
N PRO A 77 -10.88 -13.54 -4.02
CA PRO A 77 -9.87 -14.00 -3.08
C PRO A 77 -9.66 -12.96 -1.98
N LEU A 78 -9.70 -13.39 -0.71
CA LEU A 78 -9.54 -12.52 0.45
C LEU A 78 -8.16 -12.73 1.09
N VAL A 79 -7.62 -11.66 1.67
CA VAL A 79 -6.41 -11.68 2.50
C VAL A 79 -6.68 -10.95 3.80
N VAL A 80 -6.14 -11.46 4.90
CA VAL A 80 -6.15 -10.75 6.19
C VAL A 80 -4.79 -10.07 6.32
N LEU A 81 -4.76 -8.74 6.34
CA LEU A 81 -3.51 -7.96 6.44
C LEU A 81 -3.01 -7.87 7.89
N TYR A 82 -3.94 -7.90 8.84
CA TYR A 82 -3.66 -7.83 10.28
C TYR A 82 -4.88 -8.29 11.10
N ASP A 83 -4.67 -8.93 12.24
CA ASP A 83 -5.73 -9.40 13.16
C ASP A 83 -5.40 -9.17 14.65
N GLY A 84 -4.40 -8.33 14.92
CA GLY A 84 -3.99 -8.00 16.27
C GLY A 84 -4.89 -6.95 16.96
N PRO A 85 -4.48 -6.48 18.14
CA PRO A 85 -5.36 -5.76 19.06
C PRO A 85 -5.77 -4.35 18.61
N ILE A 86 -5.14 -3.78 17.58
CA ILE A 86 -5.44 -2.40 17.13
C ILE A 86 -6.87 -2.25 16.58
N TRP A 87 -7.51 -3.37 16.22
CA TRP A 87 -8.85 -3.43 15.65
C TRP A 87 -9.88 -4.04 16.60
N ASP A 88 -9.66 -3.98 17.91
CA ASP A 88 -10.56 -4.56 18.93
C ASP A 88 -10.89 -6.04 18.69
N GLY A 89 -9.91 -6.80 18.18
CA GLY A 89 -10.07 -8.21 17.81
C GLY A 89 -10.80 -8.45 16.50
N ALA A 90 -11.14 -7.39 15.75
CA ALA A 90 -11.48 -7.49 14.35
C ALA A 90 -10.21 -7.70 13.50
N CYS A 91 -10.44 -8.27 12.34
CA CYS A 91 -9.42 -8.60 11.37
C CYS A 91 -9.57 -7.66 10.18
N ASP A 92 -8.45 -7.15 9.67
CA ASP A 92 -8.40 -6.33 8.47
C ASP A 92 -8.39 -7.23 7.24
N VAL A 93 -9.57 -7.77 6.94
CA VAL A 93 -9.81 -8.63 5.79
C VAL A 93 -10.26 -7.81 4.60
N VAL A 94 -9.61 -8.01 3.45
CA VAL A 94 -9.87 -7.26 2.23
C VAL A 94 -9.77 -8.16 0.99
N PRO A 95 -10.44 -7.82 -0.12
CA PRO A 95 -10.16 -8.45 -1.42
C PRO A 95 -8.69 -8.29 -1.81
N ALA A 96 -8.06 -9.37 -2.27
CA ALA A 96 -6.64 -9.39 -2.62
C ALA A 96 -6.29 -8.45 -3.79
N ASP A 97 -7.26 -8.10 -4.62
CA ASP A 97 -7.14 -7.16 -5.73
C ASP A 97 -7.45 -5.70 -5.33
N ALA A 98 -7.97 -5.46 -4.12
CA ALA A 98 -8.20 -4.11 -3.62
C ALA A 98 -6.86 -3.40 -3.38
N LEU A 99 -6.79 -2.11 -3.70
CA LEU A 99 -5.58 -1.34 -3.44
C LEU A 99 -5.50 -0.95 -1.96
N VAL A 100 -4.30 -1.07 -1.40
CA VAL A 100 -3.94 -0.50 -0.10
C VAL A 100 -2.72 0.38 -0.27
N ILE A 101 -2.61 1.40 0.57
CA ILE A 101 -1.50 2.33 0.54
C ILE A 101 -0.53 1.93 1.64
N ILE A 102 0.70 1.63 1.24
CA ILE A 102 1.79 1.32 2.15
C ILE A 102 2.85 2.42 2.09
N ARG A 103 3.68 2.49 3.13
CA ARG A 103 4.96 3.18 3.04
C ARG A 103 5.84 2.48 2.02
N GLU A 104 6.46 3.24 1.12
CA GLU A 104 7.45 2.71 0.17
C GLU A 104 8.51 1.88 0.90
N ARG A 105 8.77 0.69 0.37
CA ARG A 105 9.79 -0.21 0.90
C ARG A 105 11.17 0.37 0.61
N ALA A 106 12.03 0.43 1.62
CA ALA A 106 13.38 0.99 1.48
C ALA A 106 14.24 0.24 0.44
N GLU A 107 13.96 -1.05 0.20
CA GLU A 107 14.67 -1.91 -0.76
C GLU A 107 14.32 -1.60 -2.22
N GLU A 108 13.16 -0.99 -2.47
CA GLU A 108 12.68 -0.61 -3.81
C GLU A 108 13.09 0.82 -4.20
N ARG A 109 13.68 1.58 -3.25
CA ARG A 109 14.28 2.88 -3.55
C ARG A 109 15.62 2.65 -4.27
N PRO A 110 15.78 3.07 -5.54
CA PRO A 110 17.08 2.97 -6.20
C PRO A 110 18.10 3.68 -5.32
N ALA A 111 19.22 3.00 -5.04
CA ALA A 111 20.32 3.60 -4.29
C ALA A 111 20.66 4.95 -4.93
N PRO A 112 20.87 6.03 -4.15
CA PRO A 112 21.37 7.27 -4.74
C PRO A 112 22.66 6.94 -5.46
N SER A 113 22.67 7.14 -6.78
CA SER A 113 23.83 6.88 -7.61
C SER A 113 25.00 7.67 -7.03
N ARG A 114 26.07 6.96 -6.69
CA ARG A 114 27.29 7.52 -6.07
C ARG A 114 28.16 8.26 -7.10
N GLU A 115 27.53 8.93 -8.07
CA GLU A 115 28.18 9.58 -9.21
C GLU A 115 27.65 11.00 -9.39
N GLN A 116 27.90 11.85 -8.39
CA GLN A 116 27.86 13.31 -8.53
C GLN A 116 28.59 13.97 -7.35
N SER A 117 29.77 13.46 -7.00
CA SER A 117 30.67 14.17 -6.09
C SER A 117 32.10 13.76 -6.40
N GLY A 118 32.69 14.44 -7.38
CA GLY A 118 34.11 14.24 -7.68
C GLY A 118 34.49 14.54 -9.11
N MET A 119 34.21 15.75 -9.62
CA MET A 119 35.00 16.30 -10.74
C MET A 119 34.87 17.82 -11.00
N ASP A 120 34.44 18.63 -10.01
CA ASP A 120 34.40 20.10 -10.16
C ASP A 120 35.45 20.87 -9.31
N VAL A 121 36.49 20.21 -8.78
CA VAL A 121 37.56 20.88 -8.00
C VAL A 121 38.89 20.98 -8.76
N LEU A 122 38.95 20.57 -10.03
CA LEU A 122 40.22 20.50 -10.81
C LEU A 122 40.18 21.26 -12.14
N ARG A 123 39.39 22.35 -12.22
CA ARG A 123 39.45 23.28 -13.37
C ARG A 123 39.95 24.68 -13.07
N ASP A 124 40.22 25.03 -11.80
CA ASP A 124 40.68 26.37 -11.40
C ASP A 124 42.19 26.49 -11.11
N LEU A 125 43.00 25.46 -11.37
CA LEU A 125 44.45 25.47 -11.06
C LEU A 125 45.39 25.48 -12.28
N LEU A 126 44.87 25.75 -13.50
CA LEU A 126 45.68 25.87 -14.73
C LEU A 126 45.29 27.08 -15.61
N ARG A 127 44.90 28.18 -14.98
CA ARG A 127 44.89 29.52 -15.62
C ARG A 127 45.76 30.48 -14.83
N LEU A 128 47.06 30.22 -14.83
CA LEU A 128 48.11 31.21 -14.59
C LEU A 128 49.12 31.12 -15.73
#